data_AF-A0A2S1LR73-F1
#
_entry.id   AF-A0A2S1LR73-F1
#
_cell.length_a   1.000
_cell.length_b   1.000
_cell.length_c   1.000
_cell.angle_alpha   90.00
_cell.angle_beta   90.00
_cell.angle_gamma   90.00
#
_symmetry.space_group_name_H-M   'P 1'
#
loop_
_entity.id
_entity.type
_entity.pdbx_description
1 polymer ?
#
loop_
_entity_poly.entity_id
_entity_poly.type
_entity_poly.pdbx_seq_one_letter_code
_entity_poly.pdbx_strand_id
1 'polypeptide(L)'
;MEPKEIQKFKEVQQRAKQHLTTLESKSNTPGDYFIPLPVEGYQDLQNKLYSLIKVSLLALEADDKERAEILEDPINSVCAVLEMALHLIPYEEAEFLDEVRSAI
;
A
#
# COMPACT_ATOMS: atom_id res chain seq x y z
N MET A 1 33.53 -21.54 -0.21
CA MET A 1 32.35 -21.90 -1.04
C MET A 1 32.86 -22.51 -2.31
N GLU A 2 32.30 -23.65 -2.69
CA GLU A 2 32.64 -24.34 -3.92
C GLU A 2 32.22 -23.48 -5.13
N PRO A 3 32.95 -23.49 -6.26
CA PRO A 3 32.67 -22.64 -7.42
C PRO A 3 31.25 -22.81 -7.99
N LYS A 4 30.64 -23.98 -7.83
CA LYS A 4 29.24 -24.25 -8.21
C LYS A 4 28.22 -23.51 -7.32
N GLU A 5 28.53 -23.33 -6.04
CA GLU A 5 27.65 -22.63 -5.08
C GLU A 5 27.64 -21.13 -5.33
N ILE A 6 28.80 -20.56 -5.69
CA ILE A 6 28.93 -19.15 -6.06
C ILE A 6 28.13 -18.85 -7.32
N GLN A 7 28.18 -19.74 -8.32
CA GLN A 7 27.43 -19.59 -9.57
C GLN A 7 25.91 -19.63 -9.30
N LYS A 8 25.44 -20.62 -8.52
CA LYS A 8 24.03 -20.74 -8.15
C LYS A 8 23.53 -19.52 -7.36
N PHE A 9 24.35 -18.97 -6.47
CA PHE A 9 24.02 -17.75 -5.73
C PHE A 9 23.87 -16.53 -6.64
N LYS A 10 24.77 -16.36 -7.63
CA LYS A 10 24.66 -15.28 -8.62
C LYS A 10 23.39 -15.40 -9.47
N GLU A 11 23.03 -16.61 -9.88
CA GLU A 11 21.79 -16.87 -10.61
C GLU A 11 20.54 -16.49 -9.79
N VAL A 12 20.52 -16.84 -8.51
CA VAL A 12 19.43 -16.44 -7.59
C VAL A 12 19.38 -14.93 -7.43
N GLN A 13 20.53 -14.25 -7.27
CA GLN A 13 20.57 -12.78 -7.19
C GLN A 13 20.06 -12.12 -8.48
N GLN A 14 20.41 -12.66 -9.64
CA GLN A 14 19.94 -12.13 -10.92
C GLN A 14 18.43 -12.28 -11.06
N ARG A 15 17.89 -13.45 -10.70
CA ARG A 15 16.44 -13.69 -10.71
C ARG A 15 15.72 -12.81 -9.68
N ALA A 16 16.29 -12.63 -8.50
CA ALA A 16 15.75 -11.75 -7.47
C ALA A 16 15.63 -10.31 -7.99
N LYS A 17 16.65 -9.78 -8.67
CA LYS A 17 16.60 -8.44 -9.29
C LYS A 17 15.52 -8.30 -10.37
N GLN A 18 15.16 -9.39 -11.05
CA GLN A 18 14.14 -9.39 -12.10
C GLN A 18 12.71 -9.52 -11.56
N HIS A 19 12.53 -10.11 -10.37
CA HIS A 19 11.21 -10.45 -9.84
C HIS A 19 10.82 -9.71 -8.56
N LEU A 20 11.78 -9.17 -7.80
CA LEU A 20 11.53 -8.49 -6.52
C LEU A 20 11.62 -6.96 -6.70
N THR A 21 10.71 -6.41 -7.51
CA THR A 21 10.72 -4.98 -7.87
C THR A 21 9.64 -4.17 -7.16
N THR A 22 8.72 -4.83 -6.44
CA THR A 22 7.53 -4.19 -5.87
C THR A 22 7.73 -3.71 -4.43
N LEU A 23 8.46 -4.47 -3.62
CA LEU A 23 8.74 -4.14 -2.22
C LEU A 23 10.07 -3.40 -2.14
N GLU A 24 10.05 -2.21 -1.57
CA GLU A 24 11.24 -1.45 -1.25
C GLU A 24 11.58 -1.63 0.22
N SER A 25 12.86 -1.88 0.54
CA SER A 25 13.30 -1.97 1.93
C SER A 25 13.38 -0.57 2.51
N LYS A 26 12.68 -0.35 3.64
CA LYS A 26 12.87 0.87 4.43
C LYS A 26 14.25 0.75 5.07
N SER A 27 15.13 1.69 4.74
CA SER A 27 16.56 1.73 5.10
C SER A 27 16.96 0.97 6.37
N ASN A 28 17.99 0.13 6.26
CA ASN A 28 18.79 -0.49 7.33
C ASN A 28 18.09 -1.34 8.42
N THR A 29 16.76 -1.40 8.51
CA THR A 29 16.06 -2.36 9.38
C THR A 29 15.64 -3.61 8.60
N PRO A 30 16.24 -4.78 8.89
CA PRO A 30 15.80 -6.03 8.29
C PRO A 30 14.35 -6.32 8.68
N GLY A 31 13.47 -6.51 7.69
CA GLY A 31 12.07 -6.89 7.90
C GLY A 31 11.06 -5.80 7.58
N ASP A 32 11.48 -4.54 7.43
CA ASP A 32 10.59 -3.43 7.09
C ASP A 32 10.62 -3.17 5.58
N TYR A 33 9.47 -3.41 4.94
CA TYR A 33 9.26 -3.14 3.51
C TYR A 33 8.10 -2.16 3.32
N PHE A 34 8.20 -1.32 2.31
CA PHE A 34 7.11 -0.47 1.86
C PHE A 34 6.84 -0.70 0.38
N ILE A 35 5.61 -0.40 -0.05
CA ILE A 35 5.21 -0.43 -1.44
C ILE A 35 5.06 1.04 -1.86
N PRO A 36 5.85 1.53 -2.83
CA PRO A 36 5.64 2.87 -3.37
C PRO A 36 4.25 2.96 -4.01
N LEU A 37 3.44 3.91 -3.53
CA LEU A 37 2.17 4.25 -4.17
C LEU A 37 2.39 5.45 -5.08
N PRO A 38 2.44 5.29 -6.42
CA PRO A 38 2.61 6.41 -7.32
C PRO A 38 1.36 7.31 -7.27
N VAL A 39 1.57 8.60 -7.03
CA VAL A 39 0.54 9.63 -7.04
C VAL A 39 1.03 10.85 -7.83
N GLU A 40 0.14 11.50 -8.57
CA GLU A 40 0.49 12.70 -9.35
C GLU A 40 0.55 13.97 -8.46
N GLY A 41 0.04 13.89 -7.23
CA GLY A 41 0.04 14.96 -6.24
C GLY A 41 -1.03 14.73 -5.17
N TYR A 42 -1.23 15.70 -4.27
CA TYR A 42 -2.20 15.62 -3.18
C TYR A 42 -3.63 15.38 -3.63
N GLN A 43 -4.04 16.00 -4.74
CA GLN A 43 -5.40 15.81 -5.27
C GLN A 43 -5.62 14.37 -5.76
N ASP A 44 -4.63 13.78 -6.45
CA ASP A 44 -4.70 12.38 -6.88
C ASP A 44 -4.70 11.43 -5.66
N LEU A 45 -3.83 11.69 -4.68
CA LEU A 45 -3.82 10.94 -3.41
C LEU A 45 -5.19 10.98 -2.72
N GLN A 46 -5.78 12.17 -2.58
CA GLN A 46 -7.11 12.35 -1.97
C GLN A 46 -8.21 11.63 -2.77
N ASN A 47 -8.18 11.69 -4.11
CA ASN A 47 -9.12 10.97 -4.96
C ASN A 47 -9.01 9.45 -4.78
N LYS A 48 -7.79 8.92 -4.66
CA LYS A 48 -7.55 7.49 -4.39
C LYS A 48 -8.07 7.10 -3.02
N LEU A 49 -7.74 7.85 -1.98
CA LEU A 49 -8.27 7.66 -0.61
C LEU A 49 -9.80 7.66 -0.60
N TYR A 50 -10.41 8.65 -1.24
CA TYR A 50 -11.87 8.76 -1.33
C TYR A 50 -12.50 7.56 -2.06
N SER A 51 -11.84 7.07 -3.11
CA SER A 51 -12.28 5.88 -3.85
C SER A 51 -12.19 4.62 -3.00
N LEU A 52 -11.10 4.44 -2.22
CA LEU A 52 -10.95 3.32 -1.30
C LEU A 52 -12.09 3.31 -0.26
N ILE A 53 -12.37 4.46 0.37
CA ILE A 53 -13.44 4.59 1.36
C ILE A 53 -14.81 4.29 0.72
N LYS A 54 -15.10 4.85 -0.46
CA LYS A 54 -16.38 4.62 -1.15
C LYS A 54 -16.60 3.16 -1.51
N VAL A 55 -15.58 2.49 -2.04
CA VAL A 55 -15.69 1.07 -2.40
C VAL A 55 -15.88 0.21 -1.15
N SER A 56 -15.16 0.53 -0.06
CA SER A 56 -15.38 -0.13 1.23
C SER A 56 -16.81 0.03 1.74
N LEU A 57 -17.39 1.24 1.65
CA LEU A 57 -18.80 1.46 2.02
C LEU A 57 -19.76 0.65 1.15
N LEU A 58 -19.57 0.66 -0.18
CA LEU A 58 -20.40 -0.12 -1.10
C LEU A 58 -20.32 -1.63 -0.80
N ALA A 59 -19.14 -2.14 -0.46
CA ALA A 59 -18.97 -3.54 -0.06
C ALA A 59 -19.73 -3.86 1.24
N LEU A 60 -19.75 -2.94 2.22
CA LEU A 60 -20.52 -3.09 3.46
C LEU A 60 -22.03 -2.91 3.27
N GLU A 61 -22.47 -2.21 2.23
CA GLU A 61 -23.89 -1.99 1.92
C GLU A 61 -24.52 -3.07 1.03
N ALA A 62 -23.71 -3.79 0.24
CA ALA A 62 -24.18 -4.89 -0.62
C ALA A 62 -24.96 -5.94 0.17
N ASP A 63 -25.79 -6.75 -0.48
CA ASP A 63 -26.47 -7.84 0.25
C ASP A 63 -25.50 -9.00 0.55
N ASP A 64 -25.87 -9.88 1.50
CA ASP A 64 -24.98 -10.98 1.92
C ASP A 64 -24.69 -11.98 0.80
N LYS A 65 -25.56 -12.11 -0.21
CA LYS A 65 -25.36 -13.00 -1.34
C LYS A 65 -24.37 -12.41 -2.33
N GLU A 66 -24.56 -11.15 -2.72
CA GLU A 66 -23.68 -10.40 -3.61
C GLU A 66 -22.28 -10.25 -3.01
N ARG A 67 -22.18 -10.03 -1.69
CA ARG A 67 -20.89 -10.01 -0.98
C ARG A 67 -20.14 -11.34 -1.03
N ALA A 68 -20.83 -12.44 -0.73
CA ALA A 68 -20.22 -13.77 -0.63
C ALA A 68 -19.78 -14.33 -1.99
N GLU A 69 -20.36 -13.84 -3.09
CA GLU A 69 -19.93 -14.19 -4.46
C GLU A 69 -18.63 -13.51 -4.87
N ILE A 70 -18.29 -12.36 -4.28
CA ILE A 70 -17.19 -11.50 -4.71
C ILE A 70 -15.99 -11.55 -3.75
N LEU A 71 -16.24 -11.72 -2.44
CA LEU A 71 -15.21 -11.67 -1.40
C LEU A 71 -15.34 -12.87 -0.45
N GLU A 72 -14.24 -13.60 -0.29
CA GLU A 72 -14.05 -14.49 0.85
C GLU A 72 -13.78 -13.62 2.08
N ASP A 73 -14.63 -13.73 3.10
CA ASP A 73 -14.61 -12.88 4.30
C ASP A 73 -14.64 -11.35 4.01
N PRO A 74 -15.80 -10.82 3.59
CA PRO A 74 -15.96 -9.43 3.17
C PRO A 74 -15.60 -8.41 4.25
N ILE A 75 -15.90 -8.71 5.51
CA ILE A 75 -15.66 -7.78 6.63
C ILE A 75 -14.16 -7.60 6.84
N ASN A 76 -13.41 -8.70 6.94
CA ASN A 76 -11.96 -8.63 7.13
C ASN A 76 -11.26 -7.97 5.93
N SER A 77 -11.74 -8.24 4.71
CA SER A 77 -11.25 -7.59 3.50
C SER A 77 -11.45 -6.08 3.52
N VAL A 78 -12.64 -5.62 3.92
CA VAL A 78 -12.95 -4.19 4.04
C VAL A 78 -12.10 -3.52 5.13
N CYS A 79 -11.96 -4.17 6.29
CA CYS A 79 -11.11 -3.66 7.38
C CYS A 79 -9.66 -3.47 6.92
N ALA A 80 -9.07 -4.45 6.24
CA ALA A 80 -7.71 -4.36 5.73
C ALA A 80 -7.53 -3.20 4.74
N VAL A 81 -8.51 -2.96 3.86
CA VAL A 81 -8.47 -1.83 2.92
C VAL A 81 -8.55 -0.49 3.64
N LEU A 82 -9.41 -0.37 4.66
CA LEU A 82 -9.54 0.86 5.45
C LEU A 82 -8.28 1.12 6.28
N GLU A 83 -7.66 0.10 6.86
CA GLU A 83 -6.36 0.22 7.55
C GLU A 83 -5.26 0.73 6.62
N MET A 84 -5.19 0.22 5.38
CA MET A 84 -4.27 0.76 4.37
C MET A 84 -4.59 2.22 4.04
N ALA A 85 -5.86 2.58 3.88
CA ALA A 85 -6.26 3.95 3.62
C ALA A 85 -5.84 4.90 4.75
N LEU A 86 -5.96 4.47 6.02
CA LEU A 86 -5.51 5.27 7.17
C LEU A 86 -4.01 5.58 7.13
N HIS A 87 -3.18 4.61 6.74
CA HIS A 87 -1.72 4.83 6.60
C HIS A 87 -1.33 5.76 5.45
N LEU A 88 -2.24 6.00 4.49
CA LEU A 88 -2.02 6.88 3.36
C LEU A 88 -2.45 8.33 3.63
N ILE A 89 -3.11 8.62 4.76
CA ILE A 89 -3.54 9.98 5.11
C ILE A 89 -2.32 10.79 5.57
N PRO A 90 -1.97 11.90 4.88
CA PRO A 90 -0.81 12.70 5.23
C PRO A 90 -1.14 13.72 6.34
N TYR A 91 -1.32 13.26 7.57
CA TYR A 91 -1.73 14.12 8.70
C TYR A 91 -0.75 15.27 8.97
N GLU A 92 0.55 14.98 9.04
CA GLU A 92 1.59 15.99 9.32
C GLU A 92 1.64 17.06 8.21
N GLU A 93 1.47 16.66 6.94
CA GLU A 93 1.44 17.59 5.81
C GLU A 93 0.19 18.47 5.86
N ALA A 94 -0.96 17.90 6.27
CA ALA A 94 -2.20 18.67 6.46
C ALA A 94 -2.08 19.69 7.60
N GLU A 95 -1.49 19.31 8.74
CA GLU A 95 -1.20 20.22 9.86
C GLU A 95 -0.33 21.39 9.40
N PHE A 96 0.75 21.09 8.67
CA PHE A 96 1.63 22.11 8.10
C PHE A 96 0.89 23.08 7.16
N LEU A 97 -0.01 22.57 6.31
CA LEU A 97 -0.81 23.42 5.42
C LEU A 97 -1.75 24.35 6.20
N ASP A 98 -2.32 23.89 7.31
CA ASP A 98 -3.16 24.72 8.19
C ASP A 98 -2.35 25.81 8.93
N GLU A 99 -1.13 25.49 9.36
CA GLU A 99 -0.20 26.47 9.94
C GLU A 99 0.15 27.56 8.93
N VAL A 100 0.52 27.18 7.71
CA VAL A 100 0.83 28.11 6.62
C VAL A 100 -0.35 29.03 6.33
N ARG A 101 -1.57 28.48 6.21
CA ARG A 101 -2.79 29.27 6.00
C ARG A 101 -3.03 30.28 7.12
N SER A 102 -2.67 29.95 8.36
CA SER A 102 -2.89 30.82 9.51
C SER A 102 -1.84 31.93 9.65
N ALA A 103 -0.70 31.79 8.95
CA ALA A 103 0.42 32.73 8.98
C ALA A 103 0.39 33.79 7.87
N ILE A 104 -0.51 33.67 6.89
CA ILE A 104 -0.72 34.59 5.75
C ILE A 104 -2.08 35.28 5.84
#